data_AF-A0A2V5R7G0-F1
#
_entry.id   AF-A0A2V5R7G0-F1
#
_cell.length_a   1.000
_cell.length_b   1.000
_cell.length_c   1.000
_cell.angle_alpha   90.00
_cell.angle_beta   90.00
_cell.angle_gamma   90.00
#
_symmetry.space_group_name_H-M   'P 1'
#
loop_
_entity.id
_entity.type
_entity.pdbx_description
1 polymer ?
#
loop_
_entity_poly.entity_id
_entity_poly.type
_entity_poly.pdbx_seq_one_letter_code
_entity_poly.pdbx_strand_id
1 'polypeptide(L)'
;MVEVASCIDFLPATLPQSFRQQALEVLSNPAVRRYYEWNYPLPIVNRFRERLLGWFIQQDRSGAAGKISLFYRFLSLLDRIESDDRVTTFLWLLDSGEEGGHDIDDLLHVLSNAELFLSSTARRRQRRIDKAVIGFSRFLDICVEYDALLRDTIQVPILAESIWLHQAYWFYRLHEDFGEDLERSINVTTRWTKSKADKRKMAARNKQLLGVMTRLKQPPSGTNITEAHERGRTRRARKKIRPKV
;
A
#
# COMPACT_ATOMS: atom_id res chain seq x y z
N MET A 1 -10.06 -4.25 -7.03
CA MET A 1 -9.92 -5.06 -8.27
C MET A 1 -10.86 -4.63 -9.42
N VAL A 2 -12.18 -4.55 -9.23
CA VAL A 2 -13.15 -4.26 -10.33
C VAL A 2 -12.88 -2.92 -11.05
N GLU A 3 -12.56 -1.86 -10.31
CA GLU A 3 -12.22 -0.56 -10.92
C GLU A 3 -11.02 -0.65 -11.86
N VAL A 4 -9.91 -1.27 -11.41
CA VAL A 4 -8.70 -1.44 -12.21
C VAL A 4 -8.97 -2.26 -13.48
N ALA A 5 -9.74 -3.34 -13.35
CA ALA A 5 -10.13 -4.18 -14.48
C ALA A 5 -11.03 -3.42 -15.49
N SER A 6 -11.85 -2.49 -15.00
CA SER A 6 -12.70 -1.62 -15.83
C SER A 6 -11.88 -0.59 -16.62
N CYS A 7 -10.69 -0.20 -16.15
CA CYS A 7 -9.81 0.75 -16.84
C CYS A 7 -9.10 0.17 -18.07
N ILE A 8 -9.06 -1.15 -18.21
CA ILE A 8 -8.31 -1.83 -19.28
C ILE A 8 -9.20 -2.66 -20.21
N ASP A 9 -10.51 -2.43 -20.18
CA ASP A 9 -11.51 -3.19 -20.94
C ASP A 9 -11.45 -4.72 -20.69
N PHE A 10 -10.91 -5.13 -19.53
CA PHE A 10 -10.98 -6.52 -19.08
C PHE A 10 -12.40 -6.87 -18.62
N LEU A 11 -13.13 -5.86 -18.16
CA LEU A 11 -14.58 -5.90 -17.95
C LEU A 11 -15.29 -5.08 -19.04
N PRO A 12 -16.56 -5.37 -19.32
CA PRO A 12 -17.35 -4.56 -20.24
C PRO A 12 -17.35 -3.09 -19.84
N ALA A 13 -17.21 -2.19 -20.84
CA ALA A 13 -17.22 -0.74 -20.66
C ALA A 13 -18.42 -0.24 -19.84
N THR A 14 -19.58 -0.86 -20.06
CA THR A 14 -20.77 -0.69 -19.24
C THR A 14 -21.03 -1.99 -18.48
N LEU A 15 -20.94 -1.93 -17.16
CA LEU A 15 -21.24 -3.07 -16.30
C LEU A 15 -22.73 -3.42 -16.37
N PRO A 16 -23.12 -4.70 -16.22
CA PRO A 16 -24.51 -5.13 -16.23
C PRO A 16 -25.39 -4.30 -15.29
N GLN A 17 -26.59 -3.92 -15.73
CA GLN A 17 -27.48 -3.03 -14.96
C GLN A 17 -27.82 -3.60 -13.57
N SER A 18 -28.04 -4.91 -13.46
CA SER A 18 -28.29 -5.58 -12.18
C SER A 18 -27.11 -5.45 -11.23
N PHE A 19 -25.89 -5.70 -11.70
CA PHE A 19 -24.67 -5.52 -10.92
C PHE A 19 -24.48 -4.05 -10.50
N ARG A 20 -24.70 -3.10 -11.41
CA ARG A 20 -24.61 -1.67 -11.14
C ARG A 20 -25.58 -1.24 -10.03
N GLN A 21 -26.83 -1.69 -10.09
CA GLN A 21 -27.85 -1.37 -9.08
C GLN A 21 -27.47 -1.93 -7.70
N GLN A 22 -27.10 -3.20 -7.62
CA GLN A 22 -26.68 -3.85 -6.37
C GLN A 22 -25.44 -3.18 -5.76
N ALA A 23 -24.42 -2.92 -6.58
CA ALA A 23 -23.21 -2.25 -6.13
C ALA A 23 -23.50 -0.82 -5.63
N LEU A 24 -24.35 -0.07 -6.32
CA LEU A 24 -24.74 1.27 -5.88
C LEU A 24 -25.57 1.26 -4.59
N GLU A 25 -26.45 0.28 -4.40
CA GLU A 25 -27.22 0.12 -3.16
C GLU A 25 -26.28 -0.04 -1.94
N VAL A 26 -25.28 -0.92 -2.06
CA VAL A 26 -24.29 -1.15 -1.00
C VAL A 26 -23.37 0.06 -0.82
N LEU A 27 -22.76 0.54 -1.91
CA LEU A 27 -21.76 1.62 -1.83
C LEU A 27 -22.36 2.98 -1.51
N SER A 28 -23.65 3.19 -1.77
CA SER A 28 -24.34 4.44 -1.42
C SER A 28 -24.97 4.41 -0.03
N ASN A 29 -25.01 3.24 0.63
CA ASN A 29 -25.50 3.11 2.01
C ASN A 29 -24.68 4.03 2.95
N PRO A 30 -25.31 4.95 3.71
CA PRO A 30 -24.59 5.90 4.57
C PRO A 30 -23.62 5.27 5.58
N ALA A 31 -23.91 4.06 6.07
CA ALA A 31 -23.03 3.35 7.00
C ALA A 31 -21.78 2.80 6.28
N VAL A 32 -21.94 2.27 5.07
CA VAL A 32 -20.83 1.78 4.22
C VAL A 32 -19.97 2.94 3.75
N ARG A 33 -20.59 4.04 3.27
CA ARG A 33 -19.90 5.29 2.93
C ARG A 33 -19.06 5.81 4.08
N ARG A 34 -19.67 5.89 5.26
CA ARG A 34 -18.98 6.28 6.50
C ARG A 34 -17.75 5.42 6.78
N TYR A 35 -17.82 4.13 6.50
CA TYR A 35 -16.71 3.23 6.68
C TYR A 35 -15.55 3.58 5.74
N TYR A 36 -15.78 3.57 4.42
CA TYR A 36 -14.69 3.72 3.45
C TYR A 36 -14.28 5.19 3.16
N GLU A 37 -15.08 6.19 3.57
CA GLU A 37 -14.74 7.61 3.43
C GLU A 37 -14.06 8.17 4.70
N TRP A 38 -14.37 7.62 5.89
CA TRP A 38 -13.88 8.18 7.15
C TRP A 38 -13.16 7.18 8.06
N ASN A 39 -13.68 5.96 8.23
CA ASN A 39 -13.04 5.02 9.16
C ASN A 39 -11.80 4.39 8.55
N TYR A 40 -11.88 3.99 7.29
CA TYR A 40 -10.83 3.34 6.52
C TYR A 40 -10.85 3.99 5.13
N PRO A 41 -10.21 5.17 4.95
CA PRO A 41 -10.26 5.87 3.68
C PRO A 41 -9.74 4.98 2.54
N LEU A 42 -10.66 4.57 1.65
CA LEU A 42 -10.39 3.75 0.48
C LEU A 42 -10.79 4.53 -0.77
N PRO A 43 -9.92 5.42 -1.28
CA PRO A 43 -10.20 6.26 -2.45
C PRO A 43 -10.65 5.46 -3.69
N ILE A 44 -10.15 4.23 -3.86
CA ILE A 44 -10.55 3.34 -4.96
C ILE A 44 -12.04 2.99 -4.93
N VAL A 45 -12.65 2.88 -3.74
CA VAL A 45 -14.08 2.58 -3.59
C VAL A 45 -14.93 3.79 -4.01
N ASN A 46 -14.48 5.01 -3.65
CA ASN A 46 -15.10 6.24 -4.13
C ASN A 46 -15.08 6.33 -5.65
N ARG A 47 -13.91 6.10 -6.26
CA ARG A 47 -13.75 6.13 -7.72
C ARG A 47 -14.67 5.14 -8.42
N PHE A 48 -14.76 3.93 -7.88
CA PHE A 48 -15.66 2.92 -8.42
C PHE A 48 -17.14 3.34 -8.31
N ARG A 49 -17.56 3.91 -7.19
CA ARG A 49 -18.91 4.45 -7.01
C ARG A 49 -19.21 5.57 -8.02
N GLU A 50 -18.28 6.48 -8.25
CA GLU A 50 -18.41 7.57 -9.24
C GLU A 50 -18.56 7.04 -10.66
N ARG A 51 -17.79 6.00 -11.03
CA ARG A 51 -17.97 5.28 -12.30
C ARG A 51 -19.37 4.69 -12.41
N LEU A 52 -19.85 4.01 -11.37
CA LEU A 52 -21.20 3.45 -11.35
C LEU A 52 -22.29 4.53 -11.42
N LEU A 53 -22.03 5.76 -10.96
CA LEU A 53 -22.96 6.89 -11.13
C LEU A 53 -22.88 7.51 -12.54
N GLY A 54 -21.92 7.11 -13.35
CA GLY A 54 -21.68 7.68 -14.69
C GLY A 54 -20.91 9.00 -14.66
N TRP A 55 -20.35 9.38 -13.51
CA TRP A 55 -19.59 10.63 -13.35
C TRP A 55 -18.17 10.51 -13.91
N PHE A 56 -17.65 9.27 -14.01
CA PHE A 56 -16.32 8.98 -14.52
C PHE A 56 -16.41 7.97 -15.68
N ILE A 57 -16.49 8.47 -16.92
CA ILE A 57 -16.38 7.66 -18.14
C ILE A 57 -15.25 8.25 -19.00
N GLN A 58 -14.05 8.33 -18.45
CA GLN A 58 -12.86 8.40 -19.31
C GLN A 58 -12.37 6.96 -19.51
N GLN A 59 -12.71 6.40 -20.67
CA GLN A 59 -11.96 5.28 -21.21
C GLN A 59 -10.76 5.86 -21.93
N ASP A 60 -9.57 5.51 -21.45
CA ASP A 60 -8.37 5.82 -22.20
C ASP A 60 -8.32 4.88 -23.41
N ARG A 61 -8.77 5.38 -24.57
CA ARG A 61 -8.81 4.66 -25.85
C ARG A 61 -7.43 4.50 -26.49
N SER A 62 -6.38 5.04 -25.87
CA SER A 62 -4.99 4.81 -26.27
C SER A 62 -4.69 3.30 -26.24
N GLY A 63 -3.91 2.83 -27.23
CA GLY A 63 -3.89 1.43 -27.70
C GLY A 63 -3.86 0.35 -26.63
N ALA A 64 -4.67 -0.70 -26.84
CA ALA A 64 -4.84 -1.84 -25.94
C ALA A 64 -3.57 -2.71 -25.76
N ALA A 65 -2.53 -2.51 -26.59
CA ALA A 65 -1.33 -3.33 -26.57
C ALA A 65 -0.60 -3.21 -25.23
N GLY A 66 -0.53 -4.32 -24.49
CA GLY A 66 0.21 -4.41 -23.22
C GLY A 66 -0.59 -4.12 -21.94
N LYS A 67 -1.81 -3.54 -22.02
CA LYS A 67 -2.64 -3.25 -20.82
C LYS A 67 -2.95 -4.50 -19.99
N ILE A 68 -3.27 -5.61 -20.67
CA ILE A 68 -3.53 -6.91 -20.04
C ILE A 68 -2.29 -7.42 -19.30
N SER A 69 -1.10 -7.27 -19.88
CA SER A 69 0.17 -7.68 -19.23
C SER A 69 0.44 -6.85 -17.98
N LEU A 70 0.23 -5.53 -18.03
CA LEU A 70 0.33 -4.65 -16.87
C LEU A 70 -0.65 -5.05 -15.77
N PHE A 71 -1.88 -5.43 -16.13
CA PHE A 71 -2.87 -5.91 -15.17
C PHE A 71 -2.49 -7.26 -14.54
N TYR A 72 -1.95 -8.21 -15.29
CA TYR A 72 -1.45 -9.45 -14.70
C TYR A 72 -0.25 -9.22 -13.76
N ARG A 73 0.65 -8.29 -14.10
CA ARG A 73 1.71 -7.86 -13.18
C ARG A 73 1.14 -7.25 -11.89
N PHE A 74 0.11 -6.43 -12.01
CA PHE A 74 -0.62 -5.91 -10.85
C PHE A 74 -1.21 -7.04 -9.99
N LEU A 75 -1.92 -7.99 -10.59
CA LEU A 75 -2.49 -9.14 -9.88
C LEU A 75 -1.42 -9.99 -9.20
N SER A 76 -0.26 -10.20 -9.86
CA SER A 76 0.86 -10.92 -9.27
C SER A 76 1.43 -10.21 -8.04
N LEU A 77 1.48 -8.88 -8.04
CA LEU A 77 1.88 -8.11 -6.86
C LEU A 77 0.83 -8.21 -5.73
N LEU A 78 -0.46 -8.19 -6.05
CA LEU A 78 -1.53 -8.38 -5.06
C LEU A 78 -1.44 -9.75 -4.40
N ASP A 79 -1.31 -10.81 -5.20
CA ASP A 79 -1.19 -12.18 -4.72
C ASP A 79 -0.01 -12.32 -3.75
N ARG A 80 1.14 -11.70 -4.07
CA ARG A 80 2.31 -11.69 -3.18
C ARG A 80 2.08 -10.95 -1.86
N ILE A 81 1.27 -9.90 -1.86
CA ILE A 81 0.90 -9.17 -0.64
C ILE A 81 -0.04 -10.03 0.23
N GLU A 82 -1.03 -10.68 -0.40
CA GLU A 82 -2.11 -11.39 0.29
C GLU A 82 -1.72 -12.80 0.73
N SER A 83 -0.90 -13.51 -0.05
CA SER A 83 -0.51 -14.90 0.20
C SER A 83 0.72 -15.05 1.10
N ASP A 84 1.55 -14.02 1.23
CA ASP A 84 2.76 -14.08 2.06
C ASP A 84 2.44 -13.72 3.51
N ASP A 85 2.37 -14.74 4.36
CA ASP A 85 2.09 -14.62 5.80
C ASP A 85 3.01 -13.63 6.54
N ARG A 86 4.24 -13.45 6.04
CA ARG A 86 5.20 -12.49 6.61
C ARG A 86 4.80 -11.06 6.26
N VAL A 87 4.42 -10.81 5.01
CA VAL A 87 3.97 -9.49 4.55
C VAL A 87 2.68 -9.11 5.26
N THR A 88 1.71 -10.02 5.36
CA THR A 88 0.45 -9.76 6.08
C THR A 88 0.68 -9.52 7.57
N THR A 89 1.61 -10.25 8.21
CA THR A 89 2.00 -9.97 9.61
C THR A 89 2.59 -8.56 9.76
N PHE A 90 3.46 -8.13 8.84
CA PHE A 90 4.00 -6.77 8.85
C PHE A 90 2.89 -5.71 8.68
N LEU A 91 2.02 -5.89 7.68
CA LEU A 91 0.92 -4.95 7.42
C LEU A 91 -0.07 -4.87 8.58
N TRP A 92 -0.29 -5.97 9.31
CA TRP A 92 -1.10 -5.99 10.53
C TRP A 92 -0.50 -5.09 11.63
N LEU A 93 0.80 -5.21 11.91
CA LEU A 93 1.47 -4.34 12.88
C LEU A 93 1.44 -2.88 12.41
N LEU A 94 1.66 -2.63 11.12
CA LEU A 94 1.57 -1.30 10.52
C LEU A 94 0.14 -0.72 10.66
N ASP A 95 -0.90 -1.56 10.67
CA ASP A 95 -2.28 -1.14 10.93
C ASP A 95 -2.61 -0.97 12.43
N SER A 96 -1.60 -0.83 13.28
CA SER A 96 -1.75 -0.76 14.74
C SER A 96 -2.36 -2.03 15.35
N GLY A 97 -2.26 -3.16 14.65
CA GLY A 97 -2.54 -4.47 15.18
C GLY A 97 -1.46 -4.92 16.16
N GLU A 98 -1.84 -5.82 17.06
CA GLU A 98 -0.93 -6.54 17.96
C GLU A 98 -0.97 -8.02 17.58
N GLU A 99 0.18 -8.68 17.55
CA GLU A 99 0.26 -10.11 17.24
C GLU A 99 1.31 -10.78 18.12
N GLY A 100 0.84 -11.67 19.02
CA GLY A 100 1.72 -12.40 19.93
C GLY A 100 2.43 -11.52 20.97
N GLY A 101 1.77 -10.44 21.41
CA GLY A 101 2.34 -9.48 22.37
C GLY A 101 3.28 -8.47 21.75
N HIS A 102 3.35 -8.41 20.41
CA HIS A 102 4.19 -7.46 19.68
C HIS A 102 3.37 -6.48 18.87
N ASP A 103 3.81 -5.23 18.88
CA ASP A 103 3.24 -4.13 18.11
C ASP A 103 4.26 -3.52 17.14
N ILE A 104 3.93 -2.34 16.64
CA ILE A 104 4.74 -1.61 15.68
C ILE A 104 6.03 -1.03 16.29
N ASP A 105 6.02 -0.69 17.57
CA ASP A 105 7.16 -0.11 18.28
C ASP A 105 8.23 -1.19 18.52
N ASP A 106 7.80 -2.41 18.84
CA ASP A 106 8.68 -3.58 18.90
C ASP A 106 9.36 -3.86 17.56
N LEU A 107 8.61 -3.76 16.45
CA LEU A 107 9.18 -3.93 15.12
C LEU A 107 10.24 -2.87 14.85
N LEU A 108 9.95 -1.60 15.12
CA LEU A 108 10.91 -0.50 14.96
C LEU A 108 12.16 -0.68 15.81
N HIS A 109 12.00 -1.16 17.05
CA HIS A 109 13.11 -1.50 17.93
C HIS A 109 14.02 -2.55 17.27
N VAL A 110 13.44 -3.64 16.75
CA VAL A 110 14.21 -4.69 16.06
C VAL A 110 14.87 -4.16 14.79
N LEU A 111 14.18 -3.36 13.97
CA LEU A 111 14.74 -2.80 12.73
C LEU A 111 15.88 -1.80 12.99
N SER A 112 15.88 -1.12 14.12
CA SER A 112 16.92 -0.16 14.50
C SER A 112 18.21 -0.81 15.04
N ASN A 113 18.17 -2.11 15.37
CA ASN A 113 19.27 -2.83 15.99
C ASN A 113 19.79 -3.96 15.06
N ALA A 114 21.07 -3.86 14.68
CA ALA A 114 21.73 -4.80 13.76
C ALA A 114 21.65 -6.25 14.23
N GLU A 115 21.93 -6.49 15.51
CA GLU A 115 22.00 -7.82 16.09
C GLU A 115 20.61 -8.42 16.19
N LEU A 116 19.62 -7.65 16.63
CA LEU A 116 18.23 -8.10 16.69
C LEU A 116 17.72 -8.42 15.28
N PHE A 117 17.93 -7.54 14.31
CA PHE A 117 17.55 -7.76 12.91
C PHE A 117 18.18 -9.04 12.33
N LEU A 118 19.50 -9.21 12.47
CA LEU A 118 20.20 -10.40 11.98
C LEU A 118 19.71 -11.66 12.70
N SER A 119 19.47 -11.58 14.01
CA SER A 119 18.92 -12.72 14.76
C SER A 119 17.52 -13.09 14.28
N SER A 120 16.66 -12.10 14.00
CA SER A 120 15.29 -12.31 13.54
C SER A 120 15.25 -12.93 12.14
N THR A 121 16.15 -12.50 11.25
CA THR A 121 16.22 -13.02 9.87
C THR A 121 16.90 -14.39 9.76
N ALA A 122 17.80 -14.74 10.69
CA ALA A 122 18.51 -16.02 10.70
C ALA A 122 17.78 -17.17 11.42
N ARG A 123 16.72 -16.89 12.20
CA ARG A 123 15.99 -17.91 12.98
C ARG A 123 15.27 -18.90 12.08
N ARG A 124 15.55 -20.20 12.29
CA ARG A 124 14.87 -21.31 11.59
C ARG A 124 13.40 -21.43 11.96
N ARG A 125 13.05 -21.21 13.24
CA ARG A 125 11.65 -21.17 13.72
C ARG A 125 11.28 -19.72 13.99
N GLN A 126 10.53 -19.14 13.06
CA GLN A 126 10.16 -17.72 13.11
C GLN A 126 9.07 -17.46 14.14
N ARG A 127 9.35 -16.55 15.07
CA ARG A 127 8.33 -15.89 15.91
C ARG A 127 7.57 -14.86 15.08
N ARG A 128 6.49 -14.32 15.63
CA ARG A 128 5.66 -13.31 14.95
C ARG A 128 6.45 -12.06 14.59
N ILE A 129 7.27 -11.55 15.50
CA ILE A 129 8.16 -10.41 15.23
C ILE A 129 9.18 -10.73 14.14
N ASP A 130 9.70 -11.96 14.09
CA ASP A 130 10.66 -12.38 13.05
C ASP A 130 9.98 -12.37 11.66
N LYS A 131 8.72 -12.81 11.59
CA LYS A 131 7.91 -12.73 10.37
C LYS A 131 7.68 -11.29 9.93
N ALA A 132 7.35 -10.39 10.86
CA ALA A 132 7.13 -8.97 10.55
C ALA A 132 8.40 -8.29 10.01
N VAL A 133 9.58 -8.60 10.58
CA VAL A 133 10.88 -8.08 10.09
C VAL A 133 11.13 -8.51 8.64
N ILE A 134 10.89 -9.78 8.32
CA ILE A 134 11.05 -10.30 6.97
C ILE A 134 9.97 -9.72 6.04
N GLY A 135 8.74 -9.60 6.53
CA GLY A 135 7.61 -8.99 5.84
C GLY A 135 7.89 -7.55 5.44
N PHE A 136 8.49 -6.76 6.33
CA PHE A 136 8.94 -5.39 6.06
C PHE A 136 9.90 -5.34 4.86
N SER A 137 10.96 -6.16 4.88
CA SER A 137 11.94 -6.19 3.77
C SER A 137 11.28 -6.61 2.44
N ARG A 138 10.42 -7.62 2.47
CA ARG A 138 9.70 -8.08 1.27
C ARG A 138 8.70 -7.05 0.76
N PHE A 139 8.03 -6.34 1.66
CA PHE A 139 7.11 -5.28 1.28
C PHE A 139 7.86 -4.11 0.61
N LEU A 140 9.05 -3.76 1.07
CA LEU A 140 9.91 -2.77 0.38
C LEU A 140 10.28 -3.23 -1.03
N ASP A 141 10.60 -4.51 -1.23
CA ASP A 141 10.86 -5.05 -2.56
C ASP A 141 9.62 -5.00 -3.46
N ILE A 142 8.44 -5.36 -2.90
CA ILE A 142 7.15 -5.21 -3.60
C ILE A 142 6.93 -3.75 -4.00
N CYS A 143 7.19 -2.78 -3.13
CA CYS A 143 7.07 -1.36 -3.46
C CYS A 143 7.99 -0.93 -4.62
N VAL A 144 9.20 -1.48 -4.73
CA VAL A 144 10.10 -1.21 -5.87
C VAL A 144 9.49 -1.71 -7.17
N GLU A 145 8.92 -2.91 -7.16
CA GLU A 145 8.24 -3.49 -8.33
C GLU A 145 6.93 -2.76 -8.65
N TYR A 146 6.22 -2.29 -7.62
CA TYR A 146 5.00 -1.50 -7.76
C TYR A 146 5.27 -0.14 -8.40
N ASP A 147 6.33 0.56 -7.98
CA ASP A 147 6.78 1.80 -8.61
C ASP A 147 7.21 1.60 -10.06
N ALA A 148 7.87 0.47 -10.37
CA ALA A 148 8.20 0.13 -11.76
C ALA A 148 6.93 -0.11 -12.59
N LEU A 149 5.95 -0.86 -12.07
CA LEU A 149 4.65 -1.05 -12.71
C LEU A 149 3.94 0.28 -12.98
N LEU A 150 3.91 1.19 -12.01
CA LEU A 150 3.27 2.50 -12.17
C LEU A 150 3.94 3.35 -13.27
N ARG A 151 5.28 3.32 -13.33
CA ARG A 151 6.04 3.98 -14.41
C ARG A 151 5.74 3.37 -15.78
N ASP A 152 5.60 2.05 -15.86
CA ASP A 152 5.24 1.37 -17.11
C ASP A 152 3.79 1.68 -17.53
N THR A 153 2.92 2.06 -16.59
CA THR A 153 1.53 2.48 -16.85
C THR A 153 1.37 3.96 -17.16
N ILE A 154 2.45 4.76 -17.22
CA ILE A 154 2.35 6.23 -17.35
C ILE A 154 1.66 6.68 -18.66
N GLN A 155 1.73 5.85 -19.70
CA GLN A 155 1.05 6.06 -20.98
C GLN A 155 -0.48 5.88 -20.87
N VAL A 156 -0.97 5.32 -19.77
CA VAL A 156 -2.38 5.09 -19.47
C VAL A 156 -2.70 5.67 -18.07
N PRO A 157 -2.79 7.01 -17.93
CA PRO A 157 -2.83 7.67 -16.62
C PRO A 157 -3.94 7.18 -15.69
N ILE A 158 -5.11 6.85 -16.24
CA ILE A 158 -6.25 6.35 -15.45
C ILE A 158 -5.96 4.97 -14.85
N LEU A 159 -5.23 4.11 -15.58
CA LEU A 159 -4.80 2.81 -15.09
C LEU A 159 -3.75 2.98 -13.99
N ALA A 160 -2.75 3.82 -14.22
CA ALA A 160 -1.71 4.13 -13.23
C ALA A 160 -2.32 4.62 -11.91
N GLU A 161 -3.26 5.56 -12.02
CA GLU A 161 -4.01 6.10 -10.89
C GLU A 161 -4.81 5.01 -10.16
N SER A 162 -5.55 4.17 -10.90
CA SER A 162 -6.39 3.14 -10.30
C SER A 162 -5.58 2.03 -9.62
N ILE A 163 -4.44 1.65 -10.20
CA ILE A 163 -3.48 0.72 -9.60
C ILE A 163 -2.90 1.32 -8.32
N TRP A 164 -2.51 2.60 -8.34
CA TRP A 164 -2.00 3.28 -7.17
C TRP A 164 -3.06 3.38 -6.06
N LEU A 165 -4.29 3.76 -6.40
CA LEU A 165 -5.40 3.91 -5.44
C LEU A 165 -5.75 2.61 -4.72
N HIS A 166 -5.46 1.46 -5.33
CA HIS A 166 -5.66 0.16 -4.71
C HIS A 166 -4.72 -0.09 -3.51
N GLN A 167 -3.52 0.49 -3.53
CA GLN A 167 -2.51 0.34 -2.47
C GLN A 167 -2.28 1.63 -1.67
N ALA A 168 -2.97 2.71 -2.02
CA ALA A 168 -2.90 4.03 -1.39
C ALA A 168 -2.97 3.98 0.13
N TYR A 169 -3.82 3.10 0.67
CA TYR A 169 -3.95 2.90 2.11
C TYR A 169 -2.60 2.57 2.76
N TRP A 170 -1.90 1.57 2.23
CA TRP A 170 -0.63 1.11 2.77
C TRP A 170 0.50 2.10 2.51
N PHE A 171 0.52 2.75 1.34
CA PHE A 171 1.50 3.81 1.07
C PHE A 171 1.35 4.99 2.03
N TYR A 172 0.12 5.37 2.34
CA TYR A 172 -0.17 6.39 3.34
C TYR A 172 0.26 5.96 4.74
N ARG A 173 -0.16 4.77 5.21
CA ARG A 173 0.23 4.25 6.54
C ARG A 173 1.76 4.16 6.68
N LEU A 174 2.43 3.67 5.64
CA LEU A 174 3.89 3.56 5.63
C LEU A 174 4.57 4.94 5.72
N HIS A 175 4.04 5.97 5.06
CA HIS A 175 4.63 7.29 5.17
C HIS A 175 4.33 7.95 6.52
N GLU A 176 3.11 7.81 7.01
CA GLU A 176 2.66 8.63 8.12
C GLU A 176 2.92 8.01 9.49
N ASP A 177 2.67 6.71 9.62
CA ASP A 177 2.89 5.99 10.87
C ASP A 177 4.33 5.48 10.97
N PHE A 178 5.03 5.36 9.83
CA PHE A 178 6.40 4.87 9.76
C PHE A 178 7.43 5.95 9.36
N GLY A 179 7.02 7.13 8.89
CA GLY A 179 7.83 8.13 8.17
C GLY A 179 9.32 8.23 8.50
N GLU A 180 9.69 8.98 9.54
CA GLU A 180 11.10 9.19 9.90
C GLU A 180 11.79 7.89 10.36
N ASP A 181 11.03 6.99 11.00
CA ASP A 181 11.53 5.72 11.47
C ASP A 181 11.82 4.72 10.34
N LEU A 182 11.12 4.83 9.21
CA LEU A 182 11.35 4.09 7.98
C LEU A 182 12.67 4.51 7.36
N GLU A 183 12.89 5.83 7.24
CA GLU A 183 14.14 6.35 6.73
C GLU A 183 15.31 5.95 7.63
N ARG A 184 15.13 6.05 8.94
CA ARG A 184 16.11 5.59 9.94
C ARG A 184 16.38 4.10 9.78
N SER A 185 15.35 3.26 9.73
CA SER A 185 15.46 1.80 9.60
C SER A 185 16.16 1.39 8.30
N ILE A 186 15.83 2.04 7.18
CA ILE A 186 16.51 1.81 5.90
C ILE A 186 17.98 2.23 6.01
N ASN A 187 18.28 3.43 6.52
CA ASN A 187 19.65 3.96 6.55
C ASN A 187 20.56 3.24 7.55
N VAL A 188 20.01 2.72 8.65
CA VAL A 188 20.76 1.97 9.67
C VAL A 188 21.42 0.72 9.08
N THR A 189 20.85 0.12 8.02
CA THR A 189 21.44 -1.04 7.33
C THR A 189 22.85 -0.80 6.78
N THR A 190 23.19 0.44 6.39
CA THR A 190 24.55 0.78 5.92
C THR A 190 25.61 0.60 7.01
N ARG A 191 25.22 0.73 8.28
CA ARG A 191 26.13 0.61 9.44
C ARG A 191 26.46 -0.84 9.77
N TRP A 192 25.69 -1.79 9.25
CA TRP A 192 25.82 -3.22 9.57
C TRP A 192 26.92 -3.93 8.77
N THR A 193 27.39 -3.31 7.69
CA THR A 193 28.44 -3.87 6.83
C THR A 193 29.81 -3.34 7.23
N LYS A 194 30.83 -4.23 7.28
CA LYS A 194 32.22 -3.84 7.61
C LYS A 194 33.00 -3.38 6.37
N SER A 195 32.71 -3.95 5.20
CA SER A 195 33.39 -3.66 3.92
C SER A 195 32.97 -2.31 3.32
N LYS A 196 33.95 -1.52 2.86
CA LYS A 196 33.70 -0.23 2.17
C LYS A 196 32.92 -0.42 0.86
N ALA A 197 33.12 -1.54 0.15
CA ALA A 197 32.40 -1.84 -1.08
C ALA A 197 30.92 -2.15 -0.80
N ASP A 198 30.64 -2.93 0.25
CA ASP A 198 29.27 -3.29 0.62
C ASP A 198 28.50 -2.09 1.18
N LYS A 199 29.16 -1.22 1.96
CA LYS A 199 28.60 0.06 2.39
C LYS A 199 28.11 0.90 1.21
N ARG A 200 28.90 0.99 0.14
CA ARG A 200 28.52 1.73 -1.08
C ARG A 200 27.31 1.12 -1.78
N LYS A 201 27.28 -0.21 -1.91
CA LYS A 201 26.13 -0.93 -2.51
C LYS A 201 24.85 -0.73 -1.68
N MET A 202 24.94 -0.84 -0.36
CA MET A 202 23.80 -0.62 0.54
C MET A 202 23.33 0.83 0.51
N ALA A 203 24.24 1.81 0.52
CA ALA A 203 23.86 3.22 0.38
C ALA A 203 23.12 3.49 -0.94
N ALA A 204 23.55 2.88 -2.05
CA ALA A 204 22.86 3.00 -3.33
C ALA A 204 21.45 2.36 -3.29
N ARG A 205 21.31 1.16 -2.69
CA ARG A 205 20.02 0.50 -2.50
C ARG A 205 19.09 1.33 -1.61
N ASN A 206 19.59 1.89 -0.52
CA ASN A 206 18.83 2.73 0.39
C ASN A 206 18.35 4.00 -0.31
N LYS A 207 19.22 4.65 -1.10
CA LYS A 207 18.83 5.80 -1.93
C LYS A 207 17.71 5.43 -2.92
N GLN A 208 17.81 4.26 -3.56
CA GLN A 208 16.75 3.77 -4.45
C GLN A 208 15.44 3.57 -3.70
N LEU A 209 15.47 2.89 -2.54
CA LEU A 209 14.30 2.60 -1.72
C LEU A 209 13.63 3.90 -1.25
N LEU A 210 14.38 4.85 -0.69
CA LEU A 210 13.86 6.15 -0.27
C LEU A 210 13.25 6.94 -1.43
N GLY A 211 13.86 6.86 -2.62
CA GLY A 211 13.31 7.45 -3.84
C GLY A 211 11.99 6.81 -4.27
N VAL A 212 11.88 5.48 -4.18
CA VAL A 212 10.62 4.74 -4.44
C VAL A 212 9.57 5.15 -3.42
N MET A 213 9.89 5.12 -2.12
CA MET A 213 8.96 5.52 -1.06
C MET A 213 8.43 6.93 -1.30
N THR A 214 9.32 7.87 -1.66
CA THR A 214 8.95 9.25 -1.97
C THR A 214 7.97 9.35 -3.13
N ARG A 215 8.17 8.59 -4.21
CA ARG A 215 7.24 8.60 -5.36
C ARG A 215 5.89 7.95 -5.04
N LEU A 216 5.87 6.93 -4.19
CA LEU A 216 4.64 6.26 -3.79
C LEU A 216 3.78 7.07 -2.79
N LYS A 217 4.31 8.16 -2.20
CA LYS A 217 3.55 9.05 -1.30
C LYS A 217 2.35 9.70 -1.96
N GLN A 218 2.42 9.92 -3.27
CA GLN A 218 1.38 10.59 -4.03
C GLN A 218 1.03 9.77 -5.27
N PRO A 219 -0.21 9.89 -5.76
CA PRO A 219 -0.58 9.24 -7.01
C PRO A 219 0.24 9.79 -8.18
N PRO A 220 0.45 8.99 -9.26
CA PRO A 220 1.16 9.44 -10.45
C PRO A 220 0.58 10.69 -11.11
N SER A 221 -0.72 10.94 -10.94
CA SER A 221 -1.39 12.15 -11.44
C SER A 221 -1.06 13.42 -10.65
N GLY A 222 -0.45 13.30 -9.47
CA GLY A 222 -0.23 14.42 -8.54
C GLY A 222 -1.50 14.85 -7.78
N THR A 223 -2.62 14.12 -7.92
CA THR A 223 -3.86 14.42 -7.20
C THR A 223 -3.64 14.33 -5.69
N ASN A 224 -3.91 15.41 -4.96
CA ASN A 224 -3.72 15.39 -3.51
C ASN A 224 -4.89 14.66 -2.83
N ILE A 225 -4.66 13.42 -2.39
CA ILE A 225 -5.68 12.63 -1.68
C ILE A 225 -5.53 12.64 -0.15
N THR A 226 -4.51 13.34 0.36
CA THR A 226 -4.20 13.38 1.81
C THR A 226 -5.37 13.90 2.63
N GLU A 227 -6.18 14.83 2.10
CA GLU A 227 -7.35 15.38 2.80
C GLU A 227 -8.37 14.31 3.22
N ALA A 228 -8.53 13.23 2.44
CA ALA A 228 -9.44 12.13 2.79
C ALA A 228 -8.89 11.28 3.96
N HIS A 229 -7.58 11.06 3.96
CA HIS A 229 -6.90 10.28 4.99
C HIS A 229 -6.75 11.05 6.31
N GLU A 230 -6.41 12.35 6.25
CA GLU A 230 -6.30 13.24 7.41
C GLU A 230 -7.63 13.36 8.17
N ARG A 231 -8.75 13.49 7.45
CA ARG A 231 -10.10 13.54 8.05
C ARG A 231 -10.45 12.28 8.85
N GLY A 232 -9.98 11.11 8.40
CA GLY A 232 -10.18 9.84 9.11
C GLY A 232 -9.38 9.75 10.42
N ARG A 233 -8.14 10.26 10.43
CA ARG A 233 -7.25 10.21 11.59
C ARG A 233 -7.76 11.04 12.77
N THR A 234 -8.22 12.27 12.54
CA THR A 234 -8.68 13.18 13.61
C THR A 234 -9.80 12.57 14.45
N ARG A 235 -10.62 11.68 13.87
CA ARG A 235 -11.67 10.95 14.59
C ARG A 235 -11.16 9.70 15.32
N ARG A 236 -10.23 8.94 14.75
CA ARG A 236 -9.62 7.78 15.44
C ARG A 236 -8.84 8.24 16.69
N ALA A 237 -8.08 9.33 16.57
CA ALA A 237 -7.42 9.96 17.72
C ALA A 237 -8.43 10.37 18.81
N ARG A 238 -9.56 10.99 18.43
CA ARG A 238 -10.65 11.34 19.36
C ARG A 238 -11.34 10.11 20.00
N LYS A 239 -11.35 8.95 19.34
CA LYS A 239 -11.87 7.70 19.93
C LYS A 239 -10.89 7.09 20.94
N LYS A 240 -9.57 7.23 20.76
CA LYS A 240 -8.56 6.81 21.74
C LYS A 240 -8.59 7.65 23.03
N ILE A 241 -9.08 8.90 22.97
CA ILE A 241 -9.13 9.84 24.11
C ILE A 241 -10.40 9.67 24.98
N ARG A 242 -11.40 8.88 24.54
CA ARG A 242 -12.54 8.57 25.42
C ARG A 242 -12.13 7.45 26.38
N PRO A 243 -12.00 7.70 27.70
CA PRO A 243 -11.80 6.61 28.64
C PRO A 243 -12.99 5.66 28.50
N LYS A 244 -12.72 4.35 28.57
CA LYS A 244 -13.78 3.37 28.80
C LYS A 244 -14.41 3.74 30.14
N VAL A 245 -15.64 4.26 30.10
CA VAL A 245 -16.52 4.43 31.27
C VAL A 245 -17.18 3.09 31.55
#